data_AF-A0A965UJD0-F1
#
_entry.id   AF-A0A965UJD0-F1
#
_cell.length_a   1.000
_cell.length_b   1.000
_cell.length_c   1.000
_cell.angle_alpha   90.00
_cell.angle_beta   90.00
_cell.angle_gamma   90.00
#
_symmetry.space_group_name_H-M   'P 1'
#
loop_
_entity.id
_entity.type
_entity.pdbx_description
1 polymer ?
#
loop_
_entity_poly.entity_id
_entity_poly.type
_entity_poly.pdbx_seq_one_letter_code
_entity_poly.pdbx_strand_id
1 'polypeptide(L)' 'MKAADVCRENGWVVGDRLVGTEEKGCLAEDTSIIEITAIGRSNVLAVRVASQRYRVTGAELVWSLDHRDWRKV' A
#
# COMPACT_ATOMS: atom_id res chain seq x y z
N MET A 1 -2.19 -5.12 12.91
CA MET A 1 -1.44 -3.87 13.25
C MET A 1 -2.08 -2.71 12.48
N LYS A 2 -2.06 -1.47 12.98
CA LYS A 2 -2.65 -0.34 12.23
C LYS A 2 -1.70 0.07 11.10
N ALA A 3 -2.24 0.40 9.93
CA ALA A 3 -1.43 0.80 8.76
C ALA A 3 -0.50 1.99 9.07
N ALA A 4 -0.98 2.97 9.84
CA ALA A 4 -0.18 4.11 10.24
C ALA A 4 1.03 3.74 11.13
N ASP A 5 0.89 2.70 11.96
CA ASP A 5 1.97 2.24 12.82
C ASP A 5 3.03 1.50 12.00
N VAL A 6 2.62 0.68 11.03
CA VAL A 6 3.52 0.04 10.06
C VAL A 6 4.37 1.10 9.33
N CYS A 7 3.76 2.18 8.84
CA CYS A 7 4.52 3.26 8.20
C CYS A 7 5.54 3.90 9.16
N ARG A 8 5.15 4.18 10.41
CA ARG A 8 6.04 4.80 11.40
C ARG A 8 7.22 3.89 11.75
N GLU A 9 6.96 2.61 11.99
CA GLU A 9 7.99 1.62 12.34
C GLU A 9 9.00 1.43 11.22
N ASN A 10 8.55 1.47 9.96
CA ASN A 10 9.41 1.32 8.79
C ASN A 10 10.01 2.66 8.29
N GLY A 11 9.70 3.79 8.93
CA GLY A 11 10.17 5.11 8.52
C GLY A 11 9.61 5.60 7.18
N TRP A 12 8.46 5.07 6.75
CA TRP A 12 7.80 5.50 5.52
C TRP A 12 7.03 6.80 5.72
N VAL A 13 7.10 7.68 4.73
CA VAL A 13 6.52 9.04 4.78
C VAL A 13 5.65 9.34 3.57
N VAL A 14 4.90 10.45 3.62
CA VAL A 14 4.13 10.95 2.46
C VAL A 14 5.07 11.16 1.26
N GLY A 15 4.62 10.73 0.08
CA GLY A 15 5.38 10.71 -1.16
C GLY A 15 6.16 9.41 -1.40
N ASP A 16 6.35 8.57 -0.37
CA ASP A 16 6.99 7.28 -0.57
C ASP A 16 6.11 6.34 -1.39
N ARG A 17 6.77 5.55 -2.23
CA ARG A 17 6.13 4.49 -3.00
C ARG A 17 6.40 3.15 -2.35
N LEU A 18 5.34 2.38 -2.18
CA LEU A 18 5.39 1.04 -1.63
C LEU A 18 4.93 0.05 -2.68
N VAL A 19 5.68 -1.05 -2.84
CA VAL A 19 5.24 -2.22 -3.58
C VAL A 19 4.75 -3.28 -2.60
N GLY A 20 3.57 -3.83 -2.86
CA GLY A 20 2.94 -4.86 -2.05
C GLY A 20 2.46 -6.01 -2.92
N THR A 21 2.92 -7.21 -2.58
CA THR A 21 2.55 -8.46 -3.25
C THR A 21 1.67 -9.28 -2.31
N GLU A 22 0.51 -9.72 -2.78
CA GLU A 22 -0.31 -10.69 -2.03
C GLU A 22 0.32 -12.08 -2.10
N GLU A 23 0.61 -12.69 -0.95
CA GLU A 23 1.00 -14.08 -0.89
C GLU A 23 -0.23 -15.00 -1.07
N LYS A 24 -0.12 -15.84 -2.11
CA LYS A 24 -0.98 -16.96 -2.53
C LYS A 24 -2.15 -17.35 -1.62
N GLY A 25 -3.35 -16.97 -2.07
CA GLY A 25 -4.61 -17.66 -1.77
C GLY A 25 -5.42 -17.86 -3.05
N CYS A 26 -5.25 -19.02 -3.71
CA CYS A 26 -6.03 -19.55 -4.85
C CYS A 26 -6.23 -18.67 -6.12
N LEU A 27 -5.82 -17.41 -6.12
CA LEU A 27 -5.91 -16.48 -7.25
C LEU A 27 -4.50 -15.90 -7.48
N ALA A 28 -4.15 -15.68 -8.75
CA ALA A 28 -2.82 -15.24 -9.19
C ALA A 28 -2.26 -14.09 -8.35
N GLU A 29 -0.93 -14.11 -8.16
CA GLU A 29 -0.16 -13.07 -7.47
C GLU A 29 -0.53 -11.68 -8.01
N ASP A 30 -0.95 -10.77 -7.13
CA ASP A 30 -1.17 -9.36 -7.49
C ASP A 30 -0.10 -8.49 -6.83
N THR A 31 0.72 -7.87 -7.68
CA THR A 31 1.66 -6.83 -7.27
C THR A 31 1.04 -5.46 -7.54
N SER A 32 0.89 -4.66 -6.48
CA SER A 32 0.43 -3.27 -6.55
C SER A 32 1.52 -2.33 -6.05
N ILE A 33 1.64 -1.17 -6.69
CA ILE A 33 2.45 -0.05 -6.21
C ILE A 33 1.51 1.08 -5.81
N ILE A 34 1.70 1.61 -4.61
CA ILE A 34 0.95 2.74 -4.06
C ILE A 34 1.89 3.87 -3.70
N GLU A 35 1.43 5.11 -3.79
CA GLU A 35 2.14 6.30 -3.31
C GLU A 35 1.39 6.88 -2.11
N ILE A 36 2.06 7.00 -0.97
CA ILE A 36 1.46 7.48 0.28
C ILE A 36 1.12 8.95 0.14
N THR A 37 -0.12 9.31 0.39
CA THR A 37 -0.59 10.72 0.37
C THR A 37 -0.87 11.26 1.76
N ALA A 38 -1.25 10.41 2.72
CA ALA A 38 -1.38 10.81 4.13
C ALA A 38 -1.17 9.64 5.11
N ILE A 39 -0.57 9.93 6.27
CA ILE A 39 -0.47 8.99 7.39
C ILE A 39 -1.29 9.55 8.55
N GLY A 40 -2.46 8.95 8.79
CA GLY A 40 -3.35 9.33 9.88
C GLY A 40 -2.96 8.69 11.22
N ARG A 41 -3.90 8.68 12.18
CA ARG A 41 -3.66 8.02 13.47
C ARG A 41 -3.63 6.49 13.36
N SER A 42 -4.56 5.93 12.59
CA SER A 42 -4.68 4.48 12.38
C SER A 42 -4.55 4.06 10.92
N ASN A 43 -4.92 4.95 10.00
CA ASN A 43 -5.06 4.63 8.58
C ASN A 43 -4.00 5.36 7.75
N VAL A 44 -3.77 4.84 6.55
CA VAL A 44 -2.95 5.48 5.52
C VAL A 44 -3.83 5.74 4.31
N LEU A 45 -3.72 6.94 3.74
CA LEU A 45 -4.25 7.25 2.43
C LEU A 45 -3.11 7.11 1.41
N ALA A 46 -3.43 6.51 0.27
CA ALA A 46 -2.50 6.36 -0.83
C ALA A 46 -3.24 6.24 -2.16
N VAL A 47 -2.54 6.60 -3.23
CA VAL A 47 -2.99 6.41 -4.61
C VAL A 47 -2.31 5.19 -5.18
N ARG A 48 -3.08 4.29 -5.81
CA ARG A 48 -2.50 3.20 -6.61
C ARG A 48 -1.86 3.79 -7.86
N VAL A 49 -0.55 3.61 -8.05
CA VAL A 49 0.19 4.11 -9.21
C VAL A 49 0.46 3.02 -10.24
N ALA A 50 0.51 1.75 -9.82
CA ALA A 50 0.60 0.60 -10.71
C ALA A 50 -0.09 -0.62 -10.09
N SER A 51 -0.65 -1.50 -10.93
CA SER A 51 -1.08 -2.84 -10.54
C SER A 51 -1.09 -3.73 -11.77
N GLN A 52 -0.75 -5.00 -11.59
CA GLN A 52 -0.82 -6.00 -12.65
C GLN A 52 -2.27 -6.45 -12.93
N ARG A 53 -3.16 -6.32 -11.95
CA ARG A 53 -4.52 -6.88 -12.00
C ARG A 53 -5.62 -5.83 -12.08
N TYR A 54 -5.41 -4.66 -11.49
CA TYR A 54 -6.44 -3.64 -11.36
C TYR A 54 -6.12 -2.40 -12.17
N ARG A 55 -7.16 -1.78 -12.74
CA ARG A 55 -7.03 -0.49 -13.41
C ARG A 55 -6.60 0.59 -12.40
N VAL A 56 -5.62 1.39 -12.78
CA VAL A 56 -5.20 2.58 -12.04
C VAL A 56 -6.20 3.70 -12.32
N THR A 57 -6.89 4.17 -11.28
CA THR A 57 -7.91 5.23 -11.38
C THR A 57 -7.42 6.59 -10.90
N GLY A 58 -6.27 6.65 -10.21
CA GLY A 58 -5.79 7.87 -9.56
C GLY A 58 -6.58 8.26 -8.30
N ALA A 59 -7.55 7.44 -7.88
CA ALA A 59 -8.30 7.72 -6.66
C ALA A 59 -7.43 7.51 -5.42
N GLU A 60 -7.50 8.47 -4.50
CA GLU A 60 -6.98 8.32 -3.15
C GLU A 60 -7.91 7.40 -2.34
N LEU A 61 -7.34 6.36 -1.74
CA LEU A 61 -8.08 5.36 -0.97
C LEU A 61 -7.41 5.10 0.37
N VAL A 62 -8.19 4.57 1.31
CA VAL A 62 -7.67 4.01 2.55
C VAL A 62 -7.04 2.65 2.26
N TRP A 63 -5.80 2.45 2.71
CA TRP A 63 -5.07 1.19 2.55
C TRP A 63 -4.83 0.50 3.88
N SER A 64 -5.14 -0.80 3.92
CA SER A 64 -4.65 -1.70 4.96
C SER A 64 -3.29 -2.25 4.51
N LEU A 65 -2.29 -2.19 5.40
CA LEU A 65 -0.92 -2.64 5.12
C LEU A 65 -0.63 -4.02 5.74
N ASP A 66 -1.67 -4.81 5.99
CA ASP A 66 -1.65 -6.06 6.76
C ASP A 66 -1.74 -7.33 5.89
N HIS A 67 -2.22 -7.23 4.65
CA HIS A 67 -2.45 -8.37 3.77
C HIS A 67 -1.36 -8.60 2.71
N ARG A 68 -0.35 -7.73 2.65
CA ARG A 68 0.70 -7.76 1.65
C ARG A 68 2.03 -7.45 2.29
N ASP A 69 3.08 -8.06 1.77
CA ASP A 69 4.44 -7.72 2.16
C ASP A 69 4.85 -6.42 1.45
N TRP A 70 4.65 -5.31 2.17
CA TRP A 70 4.99 -3.98 1.68
C TRP A 70 6.47 -3.68 1.87
N ARG A 71 7.09 -3.12 0.83
CA ARG A 71 8.44 -2.55 0.89
C ARG A 71 8.51 -1.26 0.08
N LYS A 72 9.38 -0.36 0.52
CA LYS A 72 9.70 0.88 -0.20
C LYS A 72 10.44 0.57 -1.51
N VAL A 73 10.12 1.33 -2.57
CA VAL A 73 10.80 1.28 -3.87
C VAL A 73 11.36 2.63 -4.27
#